data_AF-A0A0V1CAZ5-F1
#
_entry.id   AF-A0A0V1CAZ5-F1
#
_cell.length_a   1.000
_cell.length_b   1.000
_cell.length_c   1.000
_cell.angle_alpha   90.00
_cell.angle_beta   90.00
_cell.angle_gamma   90.00
#
_symmetry.space_group_name_H-M   'P 1'
#
loop_
_entity.id
_entity.type
_entity.pdbx_description
1 polymer ?
#
loop_
_entity_poly.entity_id
_entity_poly.type
_entity_poly.pdbx_seq_one_letter_code
_entity_poly.pdbx_strand_id
1 'polypeptide(L)'
;MDKISKWRFLIDTGAAVSLLPATGSQKQPAQPASNKPILQAINGTPVSHLGKKTITVQLADLPALAWTFFVAEVGVAIFGADFSTITP
;
A
#
# COMPACT_ATOMS: atom_id res chain seq x y z
N MET A 1 -9.74 -11.08 -7.46
CA MET A 1 -8.92 -10.00 -8.07
C MET A 1 -9.75 -8.75 -8.02
N ASP A 2 -9.12 -7.61 -7.73
CA ASP A 2 -9.79 -6.32 -7.77
C ASP A 2 -10.35 -6.01 -9.17
N LYS A 3 -11.62 -5.61 -9.26
CA LYS A 3 -12.29 -5.49 -10.56
C LYS A 3 -11.81 -4.28 -11.36
N ILE A 4 -11.30 -3.23 -10.71
CA ILE A 4 -10.92 -1.96 -11.34
C ILE A 4 -9.41 -1.91 -11.62
N SER A 5 -8.61 -1.94 -10.56
CA SER A 5 -7.16 -1.84 -10.57
C SER A 5 -6.44 -3.11 -11.03
N LYS A 6 -7.14 -4.25 -11.06
CA LYS A 6 -6.62 -5.59 -11.42
C LYS A 6 -5.54 -6.14 -10.49
N TRP A 7 -5.31 -5.50 -9.36
CA TRP A 7 -4.39 -6.00 -8.35
C TRP A 7 -4.99 -7.22 -7.61
N ARG A 8 -4.10 -8.09 -7.14
CA ARG A 8 -4.41 -9.07 -6.10
C ARG A 8 -3.88 -8.51 -4.79
N PHE A 9 -4.78 -8.32 -3.84
CA PHE A 9 -4.44 -7.81 -2.52
C PHE A 9 -4.38 -8.95 -1.51
N LEU A 10 -3.36 -8.92 -0.65
CA LEU A 10 -3.37 -9.60 0.63
C LEU A 10 -4.07 -8.69 1.65
N ILE A 11 -4.99 -9.26 2.43
CA ILE A 11 -5.56 -8.56 3.58
C ILE A 11 -4.70 -8.94 4.79
N ASP A 12 -3.94 -7.98 5.31
CA ASP A 12 -2.97 -8.20 6.38
C ASP A 12 -3.21 -7.22 7.54
N THR A 13 -3.98 -7.68 8.52
CA THR A 13 -4.24 -6.89 9.75
C THR A 13 -3.00 -6.72 10.63
N GLY A 14 -1.90 -7.43 10.37
CA GLY A 14 -0.60 -7.24 11.02
C GLY A 14 0.21 -6.08 10.44
N ALA A 15 -0.14 -5.59 9.25
CA ALA A 15 0.48 -4.42 8.65
C ALA A 15 -0.25 -3.15 9.08
N ALA A 16 0.47 -2.17 9.64
CA ALA A 16 -0.14 -0.92 10.09
C ALA A 16 -0.66 -0.03 8.94
N VAL A 17 -0.14 -0.21 7.73
CA VAL A 17 -0.45 0.62 6.55
C VAL A 17 -0.68 -0.23 5.31
N SER A 18 -1.47 0.30 4.38
CA SER A 18 -1.72 -0.32 3.08
C SER A 18 -0.61 -0.01 2.08
N LEU A 19 -0.17 -1.03 1.31
CA LEU A 19 0.96 -0.96 0.39
C LEU A 19 0.58 -1.35 -1.05
N LEU A 20 1.15 -0.64 -2.02
CA LEU A 20 1.19 -1.00 -3.44
C LEU A 20 2.63 -1.27 -3.87
N PRO A 21 2.90 -2.37 -4.60
CA PRO A 21 4.18 -2.61 -5.23
C PRO A 21 4.60 -1.47 -6.17
N ALA A 22 5.82 -0.99 -6.00
CA ALA A 22 6.48 -0.14 -6.96
C ALA A 22 6.69 -0.89 -8.28
N THR A 23 6.35 -0.28 -9.42
CA THR A 23 6.60 -0.85 -10.74
C THR A 23 8.04 -0.57 -11.20
N GLY A 24 8.57 -1.35 -12.14
CA GLY A 24 10.00 -1.37 -12.50
C GLY A 24 10.64 0.01 -12.73
N SER A 25 9.95 0.92 -13.43
CA SER A 25 10.44 2.29 -13.70
C SER A 25 10.50 3.19 -12.47
N GLN A 26 9.93 2.75 -11.34
CA GLN A 26 9.82 3.50 -10.10
C GLN A 26 10.79 3.02 -9.02
N LYS A 27 11.54 1.93 -9.24
CA LYS A 27 12.49 1.36 -8.26
C LYS A 27 13.73 2.22 -7.97
N GLN A 28 13.80 3.44 -8.48
CA GLN A 28 14.86 4.36 -8.09
C GLN A 28 14.53 4.95 -6.71
N PRO A 29 15.38 4.76 -5.70
CA PRO A 29 15.14 5.31 -4.38
C PRO A 29 15.15 6.84 -4.47
N ALA A 30 13.98 7.45 -4.28
CA ALA A 30 13.91 8.88 -4.07
C ALA A 30 14.58 9.18 -2.73
N GLN A 31 15.66 9.97 -2.77
CA GLN A 31 16.42 10.43 -1.60
C GLN A 31 15.44 10.82 -0.47
N PRO A 32 15.63 10.31 0.76
CA PRO A 32 14.67 10.56 1.82
C PRO A 32 14.66 12.06 2.13
N ALA A 33 13.58 12.73 1.75
CA ALA A 33 13.29 14.06 2.27
C ALA A 33 13.16 13.93 3.80
N SER A 34 13.69 14.88 4.55
CA SER A 34 13.89 14.83 6.01
C SER A 34 12.63 14.52 6.85
N ASN A 35 11.44 14.55 6.24
CA ASN A 35 10.14 14.36 6.89
C ASN A 35 9.35 13.14 6.34
N LYS A 36 9.96 12.25 5.56
CA LYS A 36 9.26 11.04 5.09
C LYS A 36 9.07 10.04 6.24
N PRO A 37 7.85 9.48 6.44
CA PRO A 37 7.64 8.43 7.43
C PRO A 37 8.50 7.20 7.09
N ILE A 38 9.07 6.57 8.11
CA ILE A 38 9.87 5.35 7.94
C ILE A 38 8.92 4.16 8.01
N LEU A 39 8.91 3.33 6.97
CA LEU A 39 8.19 2.06 6.98
C LEU A 39 9.17 0.94 7.34
N GLN A 40 8.75 0.04 8.21
CA GLN A 40 9.55 -1.11 8.62
C GLN A 40 8.65 -2.35 8.68
N ALA A 41 9.21 -3.49 8.27
CA ALA A 41 8.61 -4.79 8.50
C ALA A 41 8.72 -5.17 9.99
N ILE A 42 7.97 -6.20 10.42
CA ILE A 42 7.93 -6.62 11.82
C ILE A 42 9.30 -7.08 12.36
N ASN A 43 10.20 -7.53 11.48
CA ASN A 43 11.57 -7.91 11.83
C ASN A 43 12.55 -6.71 11.85
N GLY A 44 12.05 -5.48 11.70
CA GLY A 44 12.87 -4.26 11.66
C GLY A 44 13.49 -3.95 10.30
N THR A 45 13.28 -4.77 9.27
CA THR A 45 13.79 -4.48 7.92
C THR A 45 13.11 -3.21 7.37
N PRO A 46 13.87 -2.17 6.97
CA PRO A 46 13.30 -0.98 6.35
C PRO A 46 12.60 -1.31 5.03
N VAL A 47 11.44 -0.71 4.80
CA VAL A 47 10.69 -0.83 3.55
C VAL A 47 10.82 0.48 2.78
N SER A 48 11.54 0.45 1.66
CA SER A 48 11.68 1.59 0.74
C SER A 48 10.31 1.94 0.14
N HIS A 49 9.98 3.24 0.13
CA HIS A 49 8.77 3.75 -0.49
C HIS A 49 8.99 5.10 -1.18
N LEU A 50 8.18 5.33 -2.21
CA LEU A 50 8.29 6.49 -3.08
C LEU A 50 7.36 7.62 -2.66
N GLY A 51 6.30 7.27 -1.93
CA GLY A 51 5.25 8.19 -1.51
C GLY A 51 3.90 7.47 -1.43
N LYS A 52 2.83 8.25 -1.48
CA LYS A 52 1.46 7.76 -1.42
C LYS A 52 0.77 7.85 -2.77
N LYS A 53 -0.12 6.90 -3.07
CA LYS A 53 -0.97 6.88 -4.26
C LYS A 53 -2.38 6.47 -3.88
N THR A 54 -3.36 7.29 -4.27
CA THR A 54 -4.77 6.94 -4.16
C THR A 54 -5.21 6.20 -5.42
N ILE A 55 -5.83 5.03 -5.26
CA ILE A 55 -6.46 4.29 -6.36
C ILE A 55 -7.87 3.89 -5.98
N THR A 56 -8.72 3.71 -6.99
CA THR A 56 -10.04 3.11 -6.80
C THR A 56 -9.91 1.60 -6.83
N VAL A 57 -10.38 0.96 -5.77
CA VAL A 57 -10.50 -0.49 -5.63
C VAL A 57 -11.97 -0.89 -5.64
N GLN A 58 -12.27 -2.06 -6.18
CA GLN A 58 -13.54 -2.75 -6.07
C GLN A 58 -13.27 -4.20 -5.68
N LEU A 59 -13.37 -4.45 -4.37
CA LEU A 59 -13.16 -5.76 -3.76
C LEU A 59 -14.45 -6.59 -3.86
N ALA A 60 -14.38 -7.71 -4.58
CA ALA A 60 -15.54 -8.59 -4.80
C ALA A 60 -16.76 -7.80 -5.32
N ASP A 61 -17.90 -7.91 -4.62
CA ASP A 61 -19.16 -7.23 -4.96
C ASP A 61 -19.42 -6.02 -4.05
N LEU A 62 -18.39 -5.55 -3.33
CA LEU A 62 -18.48 -4.32 -2.55
C LEU A 62 -18.47 -3.09 -3.46
N PRO A 63 -19.02 -1.95 -2.99
CA PRO A 63 -18.87 -0.67 -3.67
C PRO A 63 -17.42 -0.33 -3.95
N ALA A 64 -17.20 0.42 -5.04
CA ALA A 64 -15.88 0.95 -5.33
C ALA A 64 -15.47 1.96 -4.24
N LEU A 65 -14.23 1.87 -3.79
CA LEU A 65 -13.66 2.71 -2.74
C LEU A 65 -12.34 3.31 -3.21
N ALA A 66 -12.16 4.61 -3.02
CA ALA A 66 -10.87 5.26 -3.19
C ALA A 66 -10.03 5.02 -1.93
N TRP A 67 -8.86 4.42 -2.08
CA TRP A 67 -7.95 4.14 -0.97
C TRP A 67 -6.54 4.64 -1.24
N THR A 68 -5.90 5.19 -0.21
CA THR A 68 -4.54 5.74 -0.31
C THR A 68 -3.52 4.74 0.23
N PHE A 69 -2.62 4.31 -0.64
CA PHE A 69 -1.57 3.34 -0.32
C PHE A 69 -0.21 4.02 -0.30
N PHE A 70 0.75 3.46 0.44
CA PHE A 70 2.16 3.73 0.16
C PHE A 70 2.62 2.91 -1.04
N VAL A 71 3.33 3.54 -1.98
CA VAL A 71 3.98 2.84 -3.10
C VAL A 71 5.36 2.42 -2.64
N ALA A 72 5.54 1.11 -2.42
CA ALA A 72 6.69 0.54 -1.73
C ALA A 72 7.33 -0.62 -2.51
N GLU A 73 8.59 -0.92 -2.22
CA GLU A 73 9.31 -2.06 -2.77
C GLU A 73 8.87 -3.37 -2.11
N VAL A 74 7.63 -3.77 -2.37
CA VAL A 74 7.01 -5.02 -1.90
C VAL A 74 6.57 -5.89 -3.06
N GLY A 75 6.54 -7.21 -2.86
CA GLY A 75 6.18 -8.17 -3.92
C GLY A 75 4.67 -8.32 -4.17
N VAL A 76 3.83 -7.94 -3.20
CA VAL A 76 2.38 -8.08 -3.27
C VAL A 76 1.71 -6.82 -2.73
N ALA A 77 0.52 -6.48 -3.25
CA ALA A 77 -0.27 -5.38 -2.71
C ALA A 77 -0.96 -5.81 -1.42
N ILE A 78 -0.98 -4.92 -0.42
CA ILE A 78 -1.44 -5.21 0.93
C ILE A 78 -2.48 -4.17 1.35
N PHE A 79 -3.61 -4.63 1.89
CA PHE A 79 -4.46 -3.81 2.75
C PHE A 79 -4.05 -4.04 4.20
N GLY A 80 -3.63 -2.97 4.86
CA GLY A 80 -3.26 -2.97 6.27
C GLY A 80 -4.44 -2.71 7.20
N ALA A 81 -4.16 -2.60 8.49
CA ALA A 81 -5.11 -2.25 9.53
C ALA A 81 -5.68 -0.82 9.37
N ASP A 82 -4.99 0.06 8.65
CA ASP A 82 -5.50 1.38 8.26
C ASP A 82 -6.80 1.28 7.46
N PHE A 83 -7.01 0.18 6.73
CA PHE A 83 -8.26 -0.10 6.03
C PHE A 83 -9.45 -0.33 6.98
N SER A 84 -9.20 -0.79 8.21
CA SER A 84 -10.24 -1.14 9.18
C SER A 84 -10.68 0.02 10.06
N THR A 85 -9.98 1.17 10.06
CA THR A 85 -10.36 2.35 10.85
C THR A 85 -11.50 3.17 10.23
N ILE A 86 -12.23 2.60 9.28
CA ILE A 86 -13.40 3.23 8.67
C ILE A 86 -14.59 3.05 9.63
N THR A 87 -14.81 4.04 10.50
CA THR A 87 -16.17 4.34 10.94
C THR A 87 -16.91 4.96 9.74
N PRO A 88 -18.12 4.50 9.40
CA PRO A 88 -18.96 5.14 8.40
C PRO A 88 -19.32 6.59 8.78
#